data_AF-A0A9E4BSE7-F1
#
_entry.id   AF-A0A9E4BSE7-F1
#
_cell.length_a   1.000
_cell.length_b   1.000
_cell.length_c   1.000
_cell.angle_alpha   90.00
_cell.angle_beta   90.00
_cell.angle_gamma   90.00
#
_symmetry.space_group_name_H-M   'P 1'
#
loop_
_entity.id
_entity.type
_entity.pdbx_description
1 polymer ?
#
loop_
_entity_poly.entity_id
_entity_poly.type
_entity_poly.pdbx_seq_one_letter_code
_entity_poly.pdbx_strand_id
1 'polypeptide(L)'
;MGDLLEKEIVFRLYMYEDEELIDLVEEYTLTALGDIPKTGDYIISPWVLPSLDRKDPKNRTIYEVVSRYFLPKNGKEEDWVYIALVVRERTMNKAESTLLLASP
;
A
#
# COMPACT_ATOMS: atom_id res chain seq x y z
N MET A 1 30.87 -2.70 14.71
CA MET A 1 29.91 -2.27 13.68
C MET A 1 28.60 -2.91 14.08
N GLY A 2 27.87 -2.22 14.96
CA GLY A 2 26.72 -2.81 15.65
C GLY A 2 25.56 -2.95 14.69
N ASP A 3 24.90 -4.12 14.74
CA ASP A 3 23.66 -4.40 14.05
C ASP A 3 22.70 -3.22 14.20
N LEU A 4 22.47 -2.53 13.07
CA LEU A 4 21.17 -1.91 12.86
C LEU A 4 20.19 -3.08 12.89
N LEU A 5 19.62 -3.37 14.06
CA LEU A 5 18.39 -4.14 14.18
C LEU A 5 17.50 -3.70 13.02
N GLU A 6 17.25 -4.62 12.08
CA GLU A 6 16.52 -4.38 10.84
C GLU A 6 15.11 -3.95 11.21
N LYS A 7 14.92 -2.65 11.43
CA LYS A 7 13.61 -2.13 11.81
C LYS A 7 12.63 -2.50 10.72
N GLU A 8 11.53 -3.12 11.10
CA GLU A 8 10.49 -3.45 10.16
C GLU A 8 9.79 -2.15 9.73
N ILE A 9 9.77 -1.89 8.43
CA ILE A 9 9.02 -0.75 7.88
C ILE A 9 7.60 -1.23 7.63
N VAL A 10 6.65 -0.56 8.28
CA VAL A 10 5.22 -0.80 8.14
C VAL A 10 4.57 0.40 7.47
N PHE A 11 3.79 0.12 6.45
CA PHE A 11 2.99 1.06 5.71
C PHE A 11 1.55 0.95 6.17
N ARG A 12 0.97 2.05 6.65
CA ARG A 12 -0.46 2.13 6.98
C ARG A 12 -1.17 2.97 5.94
N LEU A 13 -2.28 2.47 5.39
CA LEU A 13 -3.00 3.16 4.33
C LEU A 13 -4.13 4.03 4.88
N TYR A 14 -4.22 5.24 4.35
CA TYR A 14 -5.31 6.17 4.56
C TYR A 14 -5.92 6.53 3.20
N MET A 15 -7.22 6.32 3.03
CA MET A 15 -7.92 6.73 1.82
C MET A 15 -8.24 8.23 1.91
N TYR A 16 -7.95 8.95 0.83
CA TYR A 16 -8.36 10.34 0.67
C TYR A 16 -9.67 10.42 -0.11
N GLU A 17 -10.76 10.76 0.58
CA GLU A 17 -12.11 10.90 0.03
C GLU A 17 -12.76 12.14 0.65
N ASP A 18 -13.43 12.96 -0.16
CA ASP A 18 -14.18 14.14 0.28
C ASP A 18 -13.43 15.09 1.25
N GLU A 19 -12.15 15.34 0.97
CA GLU A 19 -11.25 16.18 1.78
C GLU A 19 -10.90 15.61 3.17
N GLU A 20 -11.27 14.36 3.43
CA GLU A 20 -10.96 13.63 4.66
C GLU A 20 -9.98 12.48 4.42
N LEU A 21 -9.33 12.05 5.51
CA LEU A 21 -8.48 10.86 5.54
C LEU A 21 -9.17 9.77 6.34
N ILE A 22 -9.54 8.68 5.66
CA ILE A 22 -10.19 7.51 6.25
C ILE A 22 -9.11 6.45 6.46
N ASP A 23 -8.91 5.99 7.69
CA ASP A 23 -8.00 4.90 8.00
C ASP A 23 -8.58 3.59 7.45
N LEU A 24 -7.88 2.96 6.50
CA LEU A 24 -8.32 1.71 5.90
C LEU A 24 -8.08 0.51 6.82
N VAL A 25 -7.34 0.69 7.92
CA VAL A 25 -6.91 -0.39 8.82
C VAL A 25 -6.14 -1.49 8.05
N GLU A 26 -5.57 -1.13 6.90
CA GLU A 26 -4.70 -1.97 6.09
C GLU A 26 -3.23 -1.61 6.35
N GLU A 27 -2.45 -2.64 6.66
CA GLU A 27 -1.01 -2.51 6.89
C GLU A 27 -0.22 -3.45 5.97
N TYR A 28 0.87 -2.95 5.40
CA TYR A 28 1.81 -3.72 4.59
C TYR A 28 3.21 -3.58 5.16
N THR A 29 4.04 -4.59 4.96
CA THR A 29 5.47 -4.54 5.29
C THR A 29 6.29 -4.20 4.05
N LEU A 30 7.53 -3.73 4.22
CA LEU A 30 8.44 -3.51 3.09
C LEU A 30 8.64 -4.77 2.26
N THR A 31 8.75 -5.93 2.90
CA THR A 31 8.87 -7.22 2.19
C THR A 31 7.66 -7.50 1.32
N ALA A 32 6.45 -7.13 1.75
CA ALA A 32 5.23 -7.32 0.97
C ALA A 32 5.15 -6.39 -0.26
N LEU A 33 5.66 -5.15 -0.14
CA LEU A 33 5.64 -4.16 -1.23
C LEU A 33 6.89 -4.18 -2.11
N GLY A 34 7.98 -4.80 -1.65
CA GLY A 34 9.27 -4.89 -2.34
C GLY A 34 10.13 -3.63 -2.27
N ASP A 35 9.52 -2.44 -2.20
CA ASP A 35 10.19 -1.15 -2.05
C ASP A 35 9.28 -0.15 -1.31
N ILE A 36 9.84 1.00 -0.88
CA ILE A 36 9.09 2.10 -0.26
C ILE A 36 8.32 2.85 -1.36
N PRO A 37 6.97 2.80 -1.37
CA PRO A 37 6.18 3.47 -2.40
C PRO A 37 6.42 4.98 -2.46
N LYS A 38 6.38 5.53 -3.66
CA LYS A 38 6.49 6.95 -3.98
C LYS A 38 5.12 7.49 -4.40
N THR A 39 4.96 8.80 -4.31
CA THR A 39 3.78 9.46 -4.88
C THR A 39 3.70 9.16 -6.39
N GLY A 40 2.51 8.74 -6.84
CA GLY A 40 2.24 8.30 -8.21
C GLY A 40 2.43 6.79 -8.44
N ASP A 41 2.98 6.06 -7.47
CA ASP A 41 3.02 4.59 -7.54
C ASP A 41 1.62 3.99 -7.32
N TYR A 42 1.43 2.78 -7.80
CA TYR A 42 0.17 2.04 -7.71
C TYR A 42 0.38 0.75 -6.92
N ILE A 43 -0.48 0.52 -5.94
CA ILE A 43 -0.51 -0.69 -5.13
C ILE A 43 -1.78 -1.46 -5.50
N ILE A 44 -1.66 -2.75 -5.77
CA ILE A 44 -2.82 -3.61 -6.01
C ILE A 44 -3.30 -4.10 -4.66
N SER A 45 -4.56 -3.86 -4.33
CA SER A 45 -5.14 -4.45 -3.12
C SER A 45 -5.12 -5.98 -3.23
N PRO A 46 -4.60 -6.70 -2.23
CA PRO A 46 -4.65 -8.17 -2.20
C PRO A 46 -6.08 -8.68 -1.98
N TRP A 47 -6.98 -7.80 -1.53
CA TRP A 47 -8.35 -8.13 -1.22
C TRP A 47 -9.21 -8.08 -2.47
N VAL A 48 -9.94 -9.18 -2.67
CA VAL A 48 -11.04 -9.30 -3.62
C VAL A 48 -12.12 -10.08 -2.89
N LEU A 49 -13.36 -9.60 -2.96
CA LEU A 49 -14.48 -10.29 -2.33
C LEU A 49 -14.51 -11.76 -2.78
N PRO A 50 -14.71 -12.73 -1.86
CA PRO A 50 -14.63 -14.16 -2.19
C PRO A 50 -15.57 -14.63 -3.29
N SER A 51 -16.69 -13.92 -3.51
CA SER A 51 -17.69 -14.20 -4.55
C SER A 51 -17.32 -13.67 -5.94
N LEU A 52 -16.24 -12.91 -6.08
CA LEU A 52 -15.84 -12.24 -7.31
C LEU A 52 -14.63 -12.92 -7.97
N ASP A 53 -14.61 -12.93 -9.31
CA ASP A 53 -13.47 -13.45 -10.06
C ASP A 53 -12.27 -12.52 -9.90
N ARG A 54 -11.21 -13.03 -9.26
CA ARG A 54 -9.94 -12.33 -9.06
C ARG A 54 -9.23 -12.01 -10.37
N LYS A 55 -9.55 -12.70 -11.47
CA LYS A 55 -8.95 -12.47 -12.78
C LYS A 55 -9.65 -11.34 -13.56
N ASP A 56 -10.85 -10.94 -13.15
CA ASP A 56 -11.53 -9.80 -13.76
C ASP A 56 -10.95 -8.49 -13.18
N PRO A 57 -10.32 -7.60 -13.98
CA PRO A 57 -9.82 -6.31 -13.52
C PRO A 57 -10.87 -5.48 -12.78
N LYS A 58 -12.14 -5.61 -13.16
CA LYS A 58 -13.22 -4.82 -12.53
C LYS A 58 -13.43 -5.14 -11.06
N ASN A 59 -12.97 -6.31 -10.63
CA ASN A 59 -13.05 -6.77 -9.24
C ASN A 59 -11.77 -6.47 -8.46
N ARG A 60 -10.80 -5.78 -9.06
CA ARG A 60 -9.52 -5.43 -8.43
C ARG A 60 -9.46 -3.95 -8.12
N THR A 61 -9.19 -3.64 -6.87
CA THR A 61 -8.90 -2.29 -6.40
C THR A 61 -7.43 -1.97 -6.57
N ILE A 62 -7.16 -0.78 -7.11
CA ILE A 62 -5.84 -0.16 -7.17
C ILE A 62 -5.85 1.04 -6.22
N TYR A 63 -4.83 1.13 -5.39
CA TYR A 63 -4.52 2.27 -4.57
C TYR A 63 -3.41 3.08 -5.26
N GLU A 64 -3.75 4.29 -5.73
CA GLU A 64 -2.75 5.26 -6.19
C GLU A 64 -2.21 6.02 -4.98
N VAL A 65 -0.90 5.99 -4.76
CA VAL A 65 -0.27 6.74 -3.66
C VAL A 65 -0.25 8.23 -4.02
N VAL A 66 -1.06 9.02 -3.33
CA VAL A 66 -1.12 10.48 -3.54
C VAL A 66 -0.21 11.25 -2.61
N SER A 67 0.11 10.72 -1.43
CA SER A 67 1.06 11.31 -0.50
C SER A 67 1.63 10.24 0.43
N ARG A 68 2.78 10.54 1.04
CA ARG A 68 3.38 9.72 2.07
C ARG A 68 3.90 10.59 3.19
N TYR A 69 3.65 10.17 4.42
CA TYR A 69 4.15 10.84 5.62
C TYR A 69 5.04 9.87 6.38
N PHE A 70 6.29 10.29 6.56
CA PHE A 70 7.22 9.59 7.43
C PHE A 70 6.97 10.11 8.85
N LEU A 71 6.63 9.21 9.77
CA LEU A 71 6.44 9.57 11.16
C LEU A 71 7.73 9.26 11.93
N PRO A 72 8.66 10.22 12.10
CA PRO A 72 9.83 10.00 12.92
C PRO A 72 9.37 9.81 14.38
N LYS A 73 9.66 8.66 14.97
CA LYS A 73 9.32 8.42 16.38
C LYS A 73 10.17 9.31 17.29
N ASN A 74 9.50 10.01 18.20
CA ASN A 74 10.12 10.58 19.41
C ASN A 74 10.15 9.51 20.52
N GLY A 75 10.92 8.43 20.35
CA GLY A 75 11.29 7.49 21.42
C GLY A 75 10.70 6.06 21.43
N LYS A 76 11.50 5.16 22.04
CA LYS A 76 11.30 3.82 22.65
C LYS A 76 10.51 2.68 21.98
N GLU A 77 9.85 2.87 20.85
CA GLU A 77 9.44 1.69 20.04
C GLU A 77 10.56 1.41 19.03
N GLU A 78 11.55 0.65 19.46
CA GLU A 78 12.87 0.56 18.82
C GLU A 78 12.86 -0.25 17.52
N ASP A 79 11.84 -1.08 17.29
CA ASP A 79 11.85 -2.12 16.25
C ASP A 79 11.06 -1.81 14.97
N TRP A 80 10.27 -0.72 14.93
CA TRP A 80 9.35 -0.45 13.82
C TRP A 80 9.41 1.00 13.34
N VAL A 81 9.37 1.20 12.02
CA VAL A 81 9.22 2.50 11.35
C VAL A 81 7.87 2.54 10.63
N TYR A 82 7.00 3.49 11.01
CA TYR A 82 5.71 3.67 10.36
C TYR A 82 5.77 4.73 9.27
N ILE A 83 5.25 4.39 8.10
CA ILE A 83 5.01 5.30 6.98
C ILE A 83 3.52 5.31 6.70
N ALA A 84 2.87 6.46 6.82
CA ALA A 84 1.49 6.62 6.41
C ALA A 84 1.44 6.87 4.90
N LEU A 85 0.77 6.00 4.15
CA LEU A 85 0.50 6.18 2.74
C LEU A 85 -0.92 6.71 2.58
N VAL A 86 -1.06 7.90 2.00
CA VAL A 86 -2.37 8.39 1.57
C VAL A 86 -2.61 7.92 0.16
N VAL A 87 -3.76 7.29 -0.07
CA VAL A 87 -4.11 6.66 -1.33
C VAL A 87 -5.45 7.14 -1.86
N ARG A 88 -5.63 7.02 -3.18
CA ARG A 88 -6.95 7.08 -3.83
C ARG A 88 -7.28 5.72 -4.41
N GLU A 89 -8.50 5.26 -4.14
CA GLU A 89 -9.02 4.05 -4.74
C GLU A 89 -9.47 4.30 -6.18
N ARG A 90 -9.14 3.36 -7.05
CA ARG A 90 -9.76 3.21 -8.36
C ARG A 90 -9.85 1.75 -8.77
N THR A 91 -10.76 1.44 -9.67
CA THR A 91 -10.83 0.13 -10.30
C THR A 91 -9.67 -0.07 -11.29
N MET A 92 -9.10 -1.27 -11.31
CA MET A 92 -8.10 -1.65 -12.30
C MET A 92 -8.69 -1.61 -13.72
N ASN A 93 -7.93 -1.10 -14.68
CA ASN A 93 -8.33 -1.10 -16.09
C ASN A 93 -7.80 -2.33 -16.85
N LYS A 94 -8.30 -2.54 -18.08
CA LYS A 94 -7.94 -3.70 -18.90
C LYS A 94 -6.46 -3.75 -19.29
N ALA A 95 -5.83 -2.60 -19.53
CA ALA A 95 -4.42 -2.52 -19.90
C ALA A 95 -3.53 -2.97 -18.73
N GLU A 96 -3.84 -2.50 -17.52
CA GLU A 96 -3.16 -2.88 -16.28
C GLU A 96 -3.31 -4.37 -15.97
N SER A 97 -4.52 -4.91 -16.09
CA SER A 97 -4.75 -6.36 -15.92
C SER A 97 -3.91 -7.18 -16.89
N THR A 98 -3.71 -6.70 -18.12
CA THR A 98 -2.88 -7.40 -19.10
C THR A 98 -1.41 -7.43 -18.67
N LEU A 99 -0.88 -6.31 -18.16
CA LEU A 99 0.51 -6.24 -17.67
C LEU A 99 0.74 -7.10 -16.42
N LEU A 100 -0.23 -7.11 -15.51
CA LEU A 100 -0.11 -7.74 -14.21
C LEU A 100 -0.40 -9.25 -14.23
N LEU A 101 -1.30 -9.72 -15.11
CA LEU A 101 -1.57 -11.16 -15.29
C LEU A 101 -0.60 -11.83 -16.28
N ALA A 102 0.13 -11.05 -17.08
CA ALA A 102 1.20 -11.56 -17.94
C ALA A 102 2.55 -11.66 -17.21
N SER A 103 2.66 -11.11 -16.00
CA SER A 103 3.86 -11.25 -15.16
C SER A 103 3.78 -12.61 -14.43
N PRO A 104 4.79 -13.48 -14.59
CA PRO A 104 4.78 -14.86 -14.07
C PRO A 104 4.81 -14.95 -12.55
#